data_AF-A0A2H0QN36-F1
#
_entry.id   AF-A0A2H0QN36-F1
#
_cell.length_a   1.000
_cell.length_b   1.000
_cell.length_c   1.000
_cell.angle_alpha   90.00
_cell.angle_beta   90.00
_cell.angle_gamma   90.00
#
_symmetry.space_group_name_H-M   'P 1'
#
loop_
_entity.id
_entity.type
_entity.pdbx_description
1 polymer ?
#
loop_
_entity_poly.entity_id
_entity_poly.type
_entity_poly.pdbx_seq_one_letter_code
_entity_poly.pdbx_strand_id
1 'polypeptide(L)'
;MFWELLVFSTFTVFAQVETEVMATPAPTPTPVEKEVEKEVEEFEKSMLEPIISADYKQGEFLIYDCSGHYFACVNDVSFENCRQSREKDIEDKRSVLSCAPLKKFKNQKECFKEQYEQIHQPKNKIFCVNFKNKKKEINQ
;
A
#
# COMPACT_ATOMS: atom_id res chain seq x y z
N MET A 1 5.46 47.92 36.98
CA MET A 1 6.18 47.62 35.74
C MET A 1 5.21 46.85 34.85
N PHE A 2 4.18 47.44 34.23
CA PHE A 2 4.18 48.52 33.22
C PHE A 2 5.21 48.28 32.12
N TRP A 3 4.84 47.43 31.14
CA TRP A 3 4.88 47.88 29.75
C TRP A 3 3.79 47.20 28.93
N GLU A 4 2.87 48.04 28.46
CA GLU A 4 1.85 47.82 27.46
C GLU A 4 2.43 48.07 26.05
N LEU A 5 1.80 47.43 25.04
CA LEU A 5 1.52 47.99 23.69
C LEU A 5 2.75 48.21 22.77
N LEU A 6 2.76 48.03 21.44
CA LEU A 6 1.75 48.16 20.38
C LEU A 6 2.46 47.79 19.04
N VAL A 7 1.69 47.38 18.02
CA VAL A 7 1.89 47.70 16.57
C VAL A 7 3.06 46.93 15.90
N PHE A 8 2.86 46.14 14.85
CA PHE A 8 2.50 46.61 13.51
C PHE A 8 1.59 45.63 12.78
N SER A 9 0.38 46.12 12.53
CA SER A 9 -0.42 45.79 11.36
C SER A 9 0.34 46.22 10.11
N THR A 10 0.72 45.26 9.27
CA THR A 10 0.97 45.52 7.85
C THR A 10 0.04 44.63 7.04
N PHE A 11 -1.16 45.14 6.80
CA PHE A 11 -2.01 44.66 5.72
C PHE A 11 -1.25 44.88 4.40
N THR A 12 -0.68 43.82 3.83
CA THR A 12 -0.30 43.81 2.42
C THR A 12 -1.59 43.78 1.60
N VAL A 13 -1.88 44.91 0.96
CA VAL A 13 -2.88 45.04 -0.10
C VAL A 13 -2.43 44.16 -1.27
N PHE A 14 -3.04 42.98 -1.41
CA PHE A 14 -2.93 42.21 -2.64
C PHE A 14 -3.89 42.82 -3.67
N ALA A 15 -3.33 43.47 -4.67
CA ALA A 15 -4.06 43.87 -5.87
C ALA A 15 -4.58 42.61 -6.56
N GLN A 16 -5.91 42.45 -6.60
CA GLN A 16 -6.58 41.45 -7.42
C GLN A 16 -6.48 41.89 -8.88
N VAL A 17 -5.61 41.24 -9.64
CA VAL A 17 -5.68 41.23 -11.10
C VAL A 17 -6.80 40.28 -11.48
N GLU A 18 -7.89 40.83 -12.03
CA GLU A 18 -8.95 40.05 -12.67
C GLU A 18 -8.43 39.57 -14.03
N THR A 19 -7.91 38.34 -14.05
CA THR A 19 -7.73 37.60 -15.29
C THR A 19 -9.09 37.04 -15.67
N GLU A 20 -9.76 37.68 -16.62
CA GLU A 20 -10.91 37.09 -17.32
C GLU A 20 -10.40 35.89 -18.14
N VAL A 21 -10.39 34.73 -17.50
CA VAL A 21 -10.19 33.45 -18.18
C VAL A 21 -11.47 33.19 -18.97
N MET A 22 -11.40 33.45 -20.27
CA MET A 22 -12.44 33.10 -21.22
C MET A 22 -12.71 31.59 -21.11
N ALA A 23 -13.86 31.26 -20.51
CA ALA A 23 -14.37 29.92 -20.40
C ALA A 23 -14.64 29.38 -21.82
N THR A 24 -13.71 28.56 -22.31
CA THR A 24 -13.94 27.73 -23.49
C THR A 24 -14.68 26.48 -23.02
N PRO A 25 -15.80 26.09 -23.65
CA PRO A 25 -16.54 24.90 -23.22
C PRO A 25 -15.65 23.66 -23.39
N ALA A 26 -15.41 22.96 -22.27
CA ALA A 26 -14.56 21.78 -22.23
C ALA A 26 -15.11 20.69 -23.19
N PRO A 27 -14.26 20.11 -24.06
CA PRO A 27 -14.65 18.97 -24.87
C PRO A 27 -14.88 17.76 -23.96
N THR A 28 -16.00 17.06 -24.14
CA THR A 28 -16.29 15.79 -23.45
C THR A 28 -15.25 14.72 -23.82
N PRO A 29 -14.60 14.07 -22.83
CA PRO A 29 -13.53 13.12 -23.10
C PRO A 29 -14.05 11.85 -23.78
N THR A 30 -13.33 11.45 -24.82
CA THR A 30 -13.56 10.22 -25.59
C THR A 30 -13.17 8.98 -24.77
N PRO A 31 -13.71 7.79 -25.08
CA PRO A 31 -13.45 6.56 -24.31
C PRO A 31 -11.97 6.17 -24.17
N VAL A 32 -11.12 6.57 -25.13
CA VAL A 32 -9.67 6.31 -25.12
C VAL A 32 -8.94 7.19 -24.10
N GLU A 33 -9.40 8.42 -23.88
CA GLU A 33 -8.78 9.35 -22.92
C GLU A 33 -8.99 8.87 -21.47
N LYS A 34 -10.11 8.20 -21.19
CA LYS A 34 -10.41 7.67 -19.84
C LYS A 34 -9.51 6.53 -19.40
N GLU A 35 -9.07 5.69 -20.33
CA GLU A 35 -8.15 4.59 -20.02
C GLU A 35 -6.76 5.14 -19.69
N VAL A 36 -6.30 6.13 -20.47
CA VAL A 36 -5.03 6.82 -20.25
C VAL A 36 -5.04 7.59 -18.92
N GLU A 37 -6.11 8.29 -18.58
CA GLU A 37 -6.24 9.00 -17.29
C GLU A 37 -6.12 8.04 -16.11
N LYS A 38 -6.74 6.86 -16.20
CA LYS A 38 -6.67 5.85 -15.13
C LYS A 38 -5.26 5.29 -14.96
N GLU A 39 -4.53 5.06 -16.05
CA GLU A 39 -3.13 4.62 -16.00
C GLU A 39 -2.22 5.69 -15.38
N VAL A 40 -2.44 6.96 -15.71
CA VAL A 40 -1.69 8.08 -15.11
C VAL A 40 -1.97 8.18 -13.60
N GLU A 41 -3.23 8.09 -13.19
CA GLU A 41 -3.61 8.12 -11.78
C GLU A 41 -3.01 6.95 -10.99
N GLU A 42 -3.03 5.74 -11.56
CA GLU A 42 -2.42 4.56 -10.96
C GLU A 42 -0.89 4.71 -10.84
N PHE A 43 -0.25 5.26 -11.87
CA PHE A 43 1.17 5.56 -11.85
C PHE A 43 1.54 6.59 -10.77
N GLU A 44 0.83 7.72 -10.70
CA GLU A 44 1.03 8.76 -9.69
C GLU A 44 0.84 8.20 -8.28
N LYS A 45 -0.23 7.42 -8.07
CA LYS A 45 -0.48 6.74 -6.79
C LYS A 45 0.70 5.85 -6.41
N SER A 46 1.22 5.06 -7.35
CA SER A 46 2.33 4.14 -7.09
C SER A 46 3.63 4.86 -6.70
N MET A 47 3.81 6.12 -7.10
CA MET A 47 4.96 6.95 -6.73
C MET A 47 4.83 7.57 -5.34
N LEU A 48 3.59 7.78 -4.88
CA LEU A 48 3.30 8.40 -3.58
C LEU A 48 3.21 7.37 -2.43
N GLU A 49 3.00 6.09 -2.75
CA GLU A 49 2.89 5.04 -1.74
C GLU A 49 4.21 4.81 -0.98
N PRO A 50 4.19 4.85 0.37
CA PRO A 50 5.38 4.60 1.17
C PRO A 50 5.97 3.20 0.92
N ILE A 51 7.29 3.15 0.79
CA ILE A 51 8.03 1.88 0.66
C ILE A 51 8.24 1.29 2.06
N ILE A 52 7.83 0.03 2.25
CA ILE A 52 8.07 -0.73 3.48
C ILE A 52 9.41 -1.46 3.39
N SER A 53 9.68 -2.09 2.25
CA SER A 53 10.93 -2.79 1.93
C SER A 53 11.14 -2.80 0.41
N ALA A 54 12.27 -3.35 -0.05
CA ALA A 54 12.53 -3.49 -1.49
C ALA A 54 11.41 -4.23 -2.24
N ASP A 55 10.69 -5.13 -1.56
CA ASP A 55 9.67 -5.99 -2.16
C ASP A 55 8.24 -5.47 -1.95
N TYR A 56 8.05 -4.55 -1.00
CA TYR A 56 6.72 -4.18 -0.51
C TYR A 56 6.49 -2.67 -0.42
N LYS A 57 5.40 -2.22 -1.03
CA LYS A 57 4.82 -0.88 -0.86
C LYS A 57 3.55 -0.95 -0.02
N GLN A 58 3.27 0.13 0.71
CA GLN A 58 2.20 0.20 1.70
C GLN A 58 0.80 0.27 1.06
N GLY A 59 -0.19 -0.44 1.63
CA GLY A 59 -1.57 -0.45 1.12
C GLY A 59 -2.57 -1.16 2.04
N GLU A 60 -3.73 -1.54 1.51
CA GLU A 60 -4.85 -2.10 2.27
C GLU A 60 -4.91 -3.63 2.34
N PHE A 61 -3.90 -4.34 1.85
CA PHE A 61 -3.86 -5.80 1.83
C PHE A 61 -2.88 -6.34 2.86
N LEU A 62 -3.32 -7.25 3.72
CA LEU A 62 -2.45 -7.87 4.71
C LEU A 62 -1.77 -9.11 4.14
N ILE A 63 -0.45 -9.14 4.26
CA ILE A 63 0.40 -10.31 4.02
C ILE A 63 1.20 -10.63 5.28
N TYR A 64 1.77 -11.82 5.30
CA TYR A 64 2.87 -12.16 6.18
C TYR A 64 4.11 -12.51 5.34
N ASP A 65 5.20 -11.79 5.56
CA ASP A 65 6.50 -12.11 4.98
C ASP A 65 7.12 -13.28 5.76
N CYS A 66 7.23 -14.43 5.10
CA CYS A 66 7.74 -15.63 5.74
C CYS A 66 9.26 -15.62 5.84
N SER A 67 9.96 -14.88 4.99
CA SER A 67 11.41 -14.69 5.02
C SER A 67 11.82 -13.67 6.08
N GLY A 68 11.15 -12.51 6.11
CA GLY A 68 11.39 -11.44 7.07
C GLY A 68 10.70 -11.62 8.42
N HIS A 69 9.74 -12.55 8.51
CA HIS A 69 8.97 -12.87 9.71
C HIS A 69 8.14 -11.73 10.30
N TYR A 70 7.50 -10.91 9.46
CA TYR A 70 6.62 -9.82 9.90
C TYR A 70 5.31 -9.77 9.12
N PHE A 71 4.28 -9.20 9.74
CA PHE A 71 3.04 -8.82 9.06
C PHE A 71 3.22 -7.47 8.39
N ALA A 72 2.67 -7.31 7.19
CA ALA A 72 2.72 -6.06 6.44
C ALA A 72 1.40 -5.77 5.72
N CYS A 73 0.99 -4.50 5.78
CA CYS A 73 -0.10 -3.96 4.98
C CYS A 73 0.45 -3.39 3.69
N VAL A 74 0.21 -4.09 2.58
CA VAL A 74 0.79 -3.82 1.27
C VAL A 74 -0.26 -3.40 0.25
N ASN A 75 0.17 -2.77 -0.84
CA ASN A 75 -0.69 -2.45 -1.97
C ASN A 75 -1.07 -3.71 -2.75
N ASP A 76 -1.94 -3.55 -3.73
CA ASP A 76 -2.44 -4.62 -4.58
C ASP A 76 -1.32 -5.30 -5.40
N VAL A 77 -0.39 -4.52 -5.96
CA VAL A 77 0.74 -5.04 -6.74
C VAL A 77 1.63 -5.93 -5.86
N SER A 78 2.03 -5.46 -4.68
CA SER A 78 2.84 -6.23 -3.73
C SER A 78 2.09 -7.46 -3.21
N PHE A 79 0.77 -7.37 -3.02
CA PHE A 79 -0.06 -8.51 -2.64
C PHE A 79 -0.07 -9.59 -3.72
N GLU A 80 -0.22 -9.19 -4.99
CA GLU A 80 -0.23 -10.10 -6.13
C GLU A 80 1.15 -10.74 -6.35
N ASN A 81 2.23 -9.97 -6.24
CA ASN A 81 3.60 -10.48 -6.27
C ASN A 81 3.84 -11.54 -5.20
N CYS A 82 3.30 -11.32 -3.99
CA CYS A 82 3.35 -12.30 -2.92
C CYS A 82 2.59 -13.59 -3.31
N ARG A 83 1.38 -13.46 -3.88
CA ARG A 83 0.59 -14.62 -4.34
C ARG A 83 1.36 -15.46 -5.36
N GLN A 84 1.92 -14.82 -6.39
CA GLN A 84 2.68 -15.50 -7.44
C GLN A 84 3.95 -16.16 -6.92
N SER A 85 4.70 -15.46 -6.06
CA SER A 85 5.91 -16.01 -5.43
C SER A 85 5.60 -17.25 -4.59
N ARG A 86 4.50 -17.20 -3.82
CA ARG A 86 4.02 -18.33 -3.04
C ARG A 86 3.62 -19.51 -3.92
N GLU A 87 2.91 -19.27 -5.01
CA GLU A 87 2.52 -20.33 -5.96
C GLU A 87 3.75 -21.00 -6.57
N LYS A 88 4.75 -20.21 -6.96
CA LYS A 88 6.03 -20.71 -7.45
C LYS A 88 6.78 -21.54 -6.41
N ASP A 89 6.84 -21.10 -5.15
CA ASP A 89 7.47 -21.88 -4.08
C ASP A 89 6.76 -23.23 -3.84
N ILE A 90 5.43 -23.26 -4.03
CA ILE A 90 4.64 -24.50 -3.95
C ILE A 90 4.98 -25.43 -5.11
N GLU A 91 5.07 -24.91 -6.33
CA GLU A 91 5.45 -25.64 -7.55
C GLU A 91 6.88 -26.21 -7.43
N ASP A 92 7.82 -25.38 -6.97
CA ASP A 92 9.22 -25.71 -6.71
C ASP A 92 9.40 -26.66 -5.51
N LYS A 93 8.31 -27.01 -4.81
CA LYS A 93 8.29 -27.89 -3.63
C LYS A 93 9.23 -27.39 -2.52
N ARG A 94 9.32 -26.08 -2.32
CA ARG A 94 10.02 -25.53 -1.17
C ARG A 94 9.29 -25.92 0.12
N SER A 95 10.05 -26.19 1.18
CA SER A 95 9.50 -26.54 2.50
C SER A 95 8.94 -25.30 3.21
N VAL A 96 9.63 -24.17 3.04
CA VAL A 96 9.24 -22.83 3.52
C VAL A 96 8.85 -21.98 2.32
N LEU A 97 7.70 -21.32 2.42
CA LEU A 97 7.17 -20.41 1.40
C LEU A 97 7.69 -18.99 1.67
N SER A 98 7.79 -18.15 0.63
CA SER A 98 8.36 -16.79 0.72
C SER A 98 7.45 -15.83 1.47
N CYS A 99 6.13 -15.94 1.25
CA CYS A 99 5.14 -15.12 1.94
C CYS A 99 3.77 -15.81 1.98
N ALA A 100 2.85 -15.22 2.74
CA ALA A 100 1.46 -15.67 2.85
C ALA A 100 0.50 -14.49 2.63
N PRO A 101 -0.29 -14.47 1.55
CA PRO A 101 -1.38 -13.51 1.38
C PRO A 101 -2.52 -13.87 2.33
N LEU A 102 -3.02 -12.90 3.12
CA LEU A 102 -3.99 -13.16 4.18
C LEU A 102 -5.36 -12.58 3.88
N LYS A 103 -5.47 -11.24 3.76
CA LYS A 103 -6.78 -10.57 3.71
C LYS A 103 -6.70 -9.19 3.07
N LYS A 104 -7.71 -8.83 2.27
CA LYS A 104 -7.96 -7.46 1.82
C LYS A 104 -8.85 -6.72 2.82
N PHE A 105 -8.52 -5.46 3.12
CA PHE A 105 -9.33 -4.58 3.95
C PHE A 105 -10.02 -3.50 3.13
N LYS A 106 -11.01 -2.83 3.73
CA LYS A 106 -11.71 -1.72 3.09
C LYS A 106 -10.80 -0.51 2.87
N ASN A 107 -9.87 -0.31 3.79
CA ASN A 107 -8.92 0.79 3.77
C ASN A 107 -7.65 0.41 4.56
N GLN A 108 -6.60 1.18 4.36
CA GLN A 108 -5.30 0.97 5.00
C GLN A 108 -5.36 1.05 6.53
N LYS A 109 -6.20 1.92 7.09
CA LYS A 109 -6.36 2.05 8.55
C LYS A 109 -6.85 0.76 9.21
N GLU A 110 -7.83 0.09 8.59
CA GLU A 110 -8.32 -1.21 9.05
C GLU A 110 -7.25 -2.29 8.93
N CYS A 111 -6.48 -2.30 7.85
CA CYS A 111 -5.35 -3.21 7.71
C CYS A 111 -4.33 -3.01 8.84
N PHE A 112 -3.94 -1.77 9.13
CA PHE A 112 -2.99 -1.47 10.20
C PHE A 112 -3.47 -1.86 11.59
N LYS A 113 -4.77 -1.70 11.85
CA LYS A 113 -5.37 -2.20 13.09
C LYS A 113 -5.19 -3.71 13.20
N GLU A 114 -5.51 -4.46 12.14
CA GLU A 114 -5.31 -5.91 12.13
C GLU A 114 -3.82 -6.27 12.23
N GLN A 115 -2.94 -5.63 11.47
CA GLN A 115 -1.50 -5.86 11.52
C GLN A 115 -0.97 -5.70 12.96
N TYR A 116 -1.39 -4.65 13.65
CA TYR A 116 -1.06 -4.44 15.06
C TYR A 116 -1.57 -5.59 15.92
N GLU A 117 -2.83 -6.00 15.79
CA GLU A 117 -3.39 -7.14 16.55
C GLU A 117 -2.62 -8.44 16.27
N GLN A 118 -2.25 -8.71 15.02
CA GLN A 118 -1.52 -9.91 14.61
C GLN A 118 -0.09 -9.95 15.16
N ILE A 119 0.58 -8.80 15.26
CA ILE A 119 1.91 -8.70 15.88
C ILE A 119 1.87 -9.03 17.38
N HIS A 120 0.80 -8.67 18.07
CA HIS A 120 0.68 -8.85 19.53
C HIS A 120 0.04 -10.18 19.93
N GLN A 121 -0.49 -10.96 18.98
CA GLN A 121 -1.06 -12.27 19.24
C GLN A 121 -0.06 -13.37 18.84
N PRO A 122 0.35 -14.26 19.77
CA PRO A 122 1.17 -15.40 19.43
C PRO A 122 0.38 -16.37 18.55
N LYS A 123 0.69 -16.39 17.25
CA LYS A 123 0.09 -17.32 16.28
C LYS A 123 1.10 -18.33 15.76
N ASN A 124 0.61 -19.55 15.56
CA ASN A 124 1.36 -20.57 14.84
C ASN A 124 1.45 -20.19 13.36
N LYS A 125 2.68 -19.99 12.87
CA LYS A 125 2.98 -19.51 11.50
C LYS A 125 2.88 -20.62 10.46
N ILE A 126 1.84 -21.45 10.57
CA ILE A 126 1.59 -22.62 9.72
C ILE A 126 1.44 -22.24 8.24
N PHE A 127 1.01 -21.01 7.96
CA PHE A 127 0.85 -20.50 6.60
C PHE A 127 2.17 -20.34 5.85
N CYS A 128 3.33 -20.38 6.53
CA CYS A 128 4.65 -20.36 5.88
C CYS A 128 5.17 -21.76 5.50
N VAL A 129 4.45 -22.83 5.86
CA VAL A 129 4.91 -24.20 5.65
C VAL A 129 4.19 -24.84 4.46
N ASN A 130 4.94 -25.48 3.57
CA ASN A 130 4.37 -26.29 2.51
C ASN A 130 4.05 -27.70 3.00
N PHE A 131 2.79 -27.91 3.42
CA PHE A 131 2.34 -29.20 3.96
C PHE A 131 2.34 -30.35 2.93
N LYS A 132 2.38 -30.06 1.63
CA LYS A 132 2.42 -31.10 0.60
C LYS A 132 3.76 -31.88 0.60
N ASN A 133 4.84 -31.30 1.14
CA ASN A 133 6.17 -31.90 1.14
C ASN A 133 6.52 -32.64 2.44
N LYS A 134 5.87 -32.33 3.56
CA LYS A 134 6.11 -33.02 4.85
C LYS A 134 5.87 -34.53 4.81
N LYS A 135 5.08 -35.04 3.86
CA LYS A 135 4.79 -36.48 3.73
C LYS A 135 5.98 -37.30 3.20
N LYS A 136 6.98 -36.66 2.58
CA LYS A 136 8.17 -37.37 2.07
C LYS A 136 9.27 -37.55 3.12
N GLU A 137 9.45 -36.60 4.03
CA GLU A 137 10.52 -36.65 5.03
C GLU A 137 10.23 -37.57 6.22
N ILE A 138 8.98 -38.01 6.41
CA ILE A 138 8.60 -38.95 7.50
C ILE A 138 8.73 -40.42 7.07
N ASN A 139 8.92 -40.70 5.78
CA ASN A 139 9.05 -42.06 5.24
C ASN A 139 10.45 -42.36 4.67
N GLN A 140 11.48 -41.61 5.11
CA GLN A 140 12.86 -41.84 4.71
C GLN A 140 13.74 -42.11 5.94
#